data_AF-A0AAV9PQF5-F1
#
_entry.id   AF-A0AAV9PQF5-F1
#
_cell.length_a   1.000
_cell.length_b   1.000
_cell.length_c   1.000
_cell.angle_alpha   90.00
_cell.angle_beta   90.00
_cell.angle_gamma   90.00
#
_symmetry.space_group_name_H-M   'P 1'
#
loop_
_entity.id
_entity.type
_entity.pdbx_description
1 polymer ?
#
loop_
_entity_poly.entity_id
_entity_poly.type
_entity_poly.pdbx_seq_one_letter_code
_entity_poly.pdbx_strand_id
1 'polypeptide(L)'
;MFIVARFFAGGGSWGFLAITPIYSSELAPPDLRGLMVGMNGVNIALGYAIASYMGLAFYYSHDPEIQWRAPLGIALIWPGIMLLVCIIAPESPRWLLMKGQTEKARDIVLKLHRTRGDPDQEFARGEFYQMSKQAQLDRTMEPGWVARNPKLRSAG
;
A
#
# COMPACT_ATOMS: atom_id res chain seq x y z
N MET A 1 29.37 7.12 -5.58
CA MET A 1 28.48 6.38 -4.65
C MET A 1 27.12 7.06 -4.44
N PHE A 2 27.05 8.38 -4.23
CA PHE A 2 25.78 9.08 -3.99
C PHE A 2 24.69 8.89 -5.07
N ILE A 3 25.06 9.00 -6.36
CA ILE A 3 24.11 8.83 -7.48
C ILE A 3 23.55 7.40 -7.53
N VAL A 4 24.40 6.40 -7.28
CA VAL A 4 23.99 4.99 -7.22
C VAL A 4 22.98 4.78 -6.09
N ALA A 5 23.25 5.33 -4.90
CA ALA A 5 22.30 5.28 -3.78
C ALA A 5 20.96 5.95 -4.12
N ARG A 6 20.98 7.08 -4.86
CA ARG A 6 19.76 7.75 -5.33
C ARG A 6 18.96 6.93 -6.33
N PHE A 7 19.63 6.19 -7.21
CA PHE A 7 18.96 5.29 -8.15
C PHE A 7 18.15 4.21 -7.40
N PHE A 8 18.78 3.54 -6.43
CA PHE A 8 18.09 2.53 -5.62
C PHE A 8 16.99 3.13 -4.73
N ALA A 9 17.26 4.28 -4.11
CA ALA A 9 16.26 4.99 -3.30
C ALA A 9 15.03 5.38 -4.14
N GLY A 10 15.25 5.89 -5.36
CA GLY A 10 14.17 6.24 -6.29
C GLY A 10 13.35 5.02 -6.73
N GLY A 11 14.03 3.94 -7.13
CA GLY A 11 13.36 2.69 -7.52
C GLY A 11 12.52 2.08 -6.40
N GLY A 12 13.07 2.02 -5.18
CA GLY A 12 12.34 1.57 -3.99
C GLY A 12 11.13 2.45 -3.69
N SER A 13 11.33 3.77 -3.71
CA SER A 13 10.25 4.75 -3.44
C SER A 13 9.10 4.62 -4.44
N TRP A 14 9.40 4.37 -5.71
CA TRP A 14 8.38 4.14 -6.73
C TRP A 14 7.57 2.86 -6.49
N GLY A 15 8.26 1.75 -6.15
CA GLY A 15 7.59 0.51 -5.79
C GLY A 15 6.64 0.68 -4.59
N PHE A 16 7.08 1.41 -3.57
CA PHE A 16 6.24 1.74 -2.42
C PHE A 16 5.05 2.61 -2.77
N LEU A 17 5.24 3.62 -3.62
CA LEU A 17 4.16 4.47 -4.09
C LEU A 17 3.05 3.67 -4.79
N ALA A 18 3.43 2.69 -5.61
CA ALA A 18 2.46 1.86 -6.34
C ALA A 18 1.74 0.86 -5.43
N ILE A 19 2.46 0.19 -4.52
CA ILE A 19 1.90 -0.92 -3.73
C ILE A 19 1.07 -0.45 -2.54
N THR A 20 1.43 0.68 -1.92
CA THR A 20 0.78 1.16 -0.68
C THR A 20 -0.73 1.41 -0.83
N PRO A 21 -1.23 2.14 -1.86
CA PRO A 21 -2.66 2.35 -2.02
C PRO A 21 -3.40 1.05 -2.37
N ILE A 22 -2.77 0.12 -3.10
CA ILE A 22 -3.35 -1.19 -3.40
C ILE A 22 -3.54 -1.98 -2.11
N TYR A 23 -2.47 -2.14 -1.34
CA TYR A 23 -2.48 -2.85 -0.06
C TYR A 23 -3.47 -2.22 0.94
N SER A 24 -3.47 -0.89 1.06
CA SER A 24 -4.42 -0.16 1.91
C SER A 24 -5.88 -0.41 1.50
N SER A 25 -6.16 -0.43 0.18
CA SER A 25 -7.50 -0.68 -0.33
C SER A 25 -8.01 -2.11 -0.09
N GLU A 26 -7.10 -3.09 -0.08
CA GLU A 26 -7.42 -4.51 0.15
C GLU A 26 -7.72 -4.81 1.62
N LEU A 27 -7.13 -4.03 2.52
CA LEU A 27 -7.36 -4.11 3.96
C LEU A 27 -8.54 -3.27 4.43
N ALA A 28 -8.82 -2.15 3.76
CA ALA A 28 -9.86 -1.24 4.22
C ALA A 28 -11.28 -1.84 4.09
N PRO A 29 -12.16 -1.58 5.07
CA PRO A 29 -13.58 -1.89 4.95
C PRO A 29 -14.24 -1.04 3.87
N PRO A 30 -15.34 -1.51 3.24
CA PRO A 30 -15.93 -0.90 2.04
C PRO A 30 -16.22 0.59 2.22
N ASP A 31 -16.76 0.97 3.38
CA ASP A 31 -17.16 2.35 3.68
C ASP A 31 -15.98 3.31 3.85
N LEU A 32 -14.83 2.80 4.31
CA LEU A 32 -13.62 3.60 4.58
C LEU A 32 -12.55 3.45 3.51
N ARG A 33 -12.76 2.58 2.50
CA ARG A 33 -11.77 2.29 1.46
C ARG A 33 -11.32 3.55 0.72
N GLY A 34 -12.27 4.42 0.36
CA GLY A 34 -11.96 5.71 -0.28
C GLY A 34 -11.12 6.63 0.60
N LEU A 35 -11.45 6.70 1.90
CA LEU A 35 -10.70 7.51 2.86
C LEU A 35 -9.28 6.97 3.09
N MET A 36 -9.12 5.66 3.24
CA MET A 36 -7.82 5.01 3.47
C MET A 36 -6.87 5.18 2.28
N VAL A 37 -7.39 5.11 1.05
CA VAL A 37 -6.62 5.39 -0.16
C VAL A 37 -6.31 6.89 -0.26
N GLY A 38 -7.27 7.77 0.03
CA GLY A 38 -7.05 9.22 0.03
C GLY A 38 -6.00 9.68 1.05
N MET A 39 -5.98 9.06 2.23
CA MET A 39 -5.02 9.34 3.29
C MET A 39 -3.57 9.07 2.84
N ASN A 40 -3.36 8.13 1.91
CA ASN A 40 -2.04 7.90 1.33
C ASN A 40 -1.50 9.16 0.62
N GLY A 41 -2.34 9.84 -0.17
CA GLY A 41 -1.97 11.10 -0.84
C GLY A 41 -1.66 12.23 0.14
N VAL A 42 -2.46 12.35 1.21
CA VAL A 42 -2.23 13.32 2.29
C VAL A 42 -0.89 13.07 2.97
N ASN A 43 -0.56 11.80 3.27
CA ASN A 43 0.71 11.42 3.88
C ASN A 43 1.91 11.74 2.98
N ILE A 44 1.79 11.57 1.66
CA ILE A 44 2.84 11.95 0.72
C ILE A 44 3.06 13.47 0.77
N ALA A 45 1.99 14.27 0.72
CA ALA A 45 2.08 15.73 0.79
C ALA A 45 2.72 16.19 2.12
N LEU A 46 2.32 15.58 3.24
CA LEU A 46 2.92 15.83 4.55
C LEU A 46 4.41 15.49 4.57
N GLY A 47 4.82 14.35 4.00
CA GLY A 47 6.22 13.97 3.88
C GLY A 47 7.05 14.98 3.10
N TYR A 48 6.53 15.48 1.97
CA TYR A 48 7.17 16.55 1.20
C TYR A 48 7.27 17.86 1.98
N ALA A 49 6.24 18.22 2.74
CA ALA A 49 6.26 19.41 3.59
C ALA A 49 7.36 19.30 4.66
N ILE A 50 7.42 18.18 5.40
CA ILE A 50 8.44 17.93 6.42
C ILE A 50 9.85 17.96 5.80
N ALA A 51 10.06 17.31 4.66
CA ALA A 51 11.34 17.33 3.96
C ALA A 51 11.76 18.75 3.57
N SER A 52 10.81 19.58 3.13
CA SER A 52 11.06 20.98 2.77
C SER A 52 11.42 21.83 4.00
N TYR A 53 10.71 21.65 5.12
CA TYR A 53 11.04 22.33 6.37
C TYR A 53 12.38 21.90 6.94
N MET A 54 12.74 20.62 6.83
CA MET A 54 14.08 20.14 7.20
C MET A 54 15.15 20.77 6.31
N GLY A 55 14.91 20.86 5.00
CA GLY A 55 15.81 21.57 4.09
C GLY A 55 16.05 23.03 4.52
N LEU A 56 14.98 23.73 4.92
CA LEU A 56 15.08 25.10 5.45
C LEU A 56 15.82 25.15 6.80
N ALA A 57 15.54 24.22 7.71
CA ALA A 57 16.19 24.19 9.02
C ALA A 57 17.71 24.01 8.92
N PHE A 58 18.17 23.12 8.03
CA PHE A 58 19.59 22.86 7.82
C PHE A 58 20.26 23.87 6.87
N TYR A 59 19.49 24.68 6.13
CA TYR A 59 20.02 25.74 5.28
C TYR A 59 20.83 26.79 6.06
N TYR A 60 20.43 27.10 7.30
CA TYR A 60 21.14 28.05 8.16
C TYR A 60 22.38 27.46 8.86
N SER A 61 22.75 26.21 8.56
CA SER A 61 23.97 25.61 9.10
C SER A 61 25.21 26.25 8.48
N HIS A 62 26.22 26.52 9.30
CA HIS A 62 27.49 27.09 8.84
C HIS A 62 28.41 26.04 8.20
N ASP A 63 28.11 24.74 8.36
CA ASP A 63 28.88 23.63 7.79
C ASP A 63 28.21 23.11 6.50
N PRO A 64 28.87 23.27 5.32
CA PRO A 64 28.36 22.78 4.04
C PRO A 64 28.11 21.28 3.99
N GLU A 65 28.82 20.47 4.78
CA GLU A 65 28.61 19.01 4.80
C GLU A 65 27.34 18.64 5.56
N ILE A 66 27.09 19.29 6.70
CA ILE A 66 25.92 19.02 7.54
C ILE A 66 24.64 19.43 6.81
N GLN A 67 24.70 20.50 6.02
CA GLN A 67 23.56 21.07 5.29
C GLN A 67 22.81 20.05 4.42
N TRP A 68 23.51 19.12 3.77
CA TRP A 68 22.86 18.11 2.91
C TRP A 68 22.92 16.69 3.47
N ARG A 69 23.92 16.35 4.31
CA ARG A 69 24.05 14.99 4.87
C ARG A 69 23.07 14.75 6.01
N ALA A 70 22.85 15.73 6.88
CA ALA A 70 21.96 15.55 8.04
C ALA A 70 20.48 15.35 7.64
N PRO A 71 19.88 16.15 6.73
CA PRO A 71 18.52 15.89 6.27
C PRO A 71 18.34 14.50 5.66
N LEU A 72 19.33 14.04 4.89
CA LEU A 72 19.30 12.70 4.28
C LEU A 72 19.44 11.59 5.31
N GLY A 73 20.28 11.78 6.33
CA GLY A 73 20.42 10.84 7.44
C GLY A 73 19.13 10.71 8.25
N ILE A 74 18.48 11.83 8.56
CA ILE A 74 17.20 11.83 9.29
C ILE A 74 16.08 11.21 8.44
N ALA A 75 16.09 11.43 7.12
CA ALA A 75 15.12 10.80 6.22
C ALA A 75 15.17 9.26 6.24
N LEU A 76 16.30 8.64 6.63
CA LEU A 76 16.45 7.20 6.77
C LEU A 76 15.67 6.60 7.95
N ILE A 77 15.25 7.42 8.92
CA ILE A 77 14.47 6.96 10.07
C ILE A 77 13.12 6.38 9.61
N TRP A 78 12.46 7.01 8.64
CA TRP A 78 11.15 6.58 8.13
C TRP A 78 11.14 5.16 7.53
N PRO A 79 12.01 4.81 6.56
CA PRO A 79 12.09 3.43 6.07
C PRO A 79 12.53 2.45 7.17
N GLY A 80 13.35 2.88 8.14
CA GLY A 80 13.70 2.07 9.30
C GLY A 80 12.48 1.69 10.15
N ILE A 81 11.62 2.67 10.47
CA ILE A 81 10.35 2.43 11.16
C ILE A 81 9.45 1.51 10.33
N MET A 82 9.36 1.76 9.02
CA MET A 82 8.54 0.94 8.13
C MET A 82 8.98 -0.54 8.14
N LEU A 83 10.28 -0.82 8.10
CA LEU A 83 10.80 -2.18 8.16
C LEU A 83 10.37 -2.91 9.44
N LEU A 84 10.35 -2.21 10.58
CA LEU A 84 9.88 -2.78 11.85
C LEU A 84 8.37 -3.06 11.82
N VAL A 85 7.58 -2.14 11.25
CA VAL A 85 6.12 -2.29 11.15
C VAL A 85 5.74 -3.41 10.19
N CYS A 86 6.49 -3.62 9.10
CA CYS A 86 6.25 -4.70 8.14
C CYS A 86 6.28 -6.10 8.77
N ILE A 87 6.99 -6.29 9.88
CA ILE A 87 7.05 -7.59 10.59
C ILE A 87 5.71 -7.92 11.27
N ILE A 88 4.95 -6.90 11.65
CA ILE A 88 3.68 -7.04 12.40
C ILE A 88 2.46 -6.88 11.46
N ALA A 89 2.65 -6.23 10.32
CA ALA A 89 1.58 -5.95 9.37
C ALA A 89 0.98 -7.26 8.80
N PRO A 90 -0.36 -7.37 8.73
CA PRO A 90 -1.01 -8.56 8.17
C PRO A 90 -0.81 -8.62 6.65
N GLU A 91 -0.72 -9.83 6.10
CA GLU A 91 -0.68 -10.00 4.64
C GLU A 91 -2.00 -9.60 3.98
N SER A 92 -1.94 -9.21 2.70
CA SER A 92 -3.15 -8.88 1.93
C SER A 92 -4.10 -10.10 1.82
N PRO A 93 -5.40 -9.95 2.15
CA PRO A 93 -6.39 -11.02 1.98
C PRO A 93 -6.49 -11.50 0.53
N ARG A 94 -6.41 -10.58 -0.45
CA ARG A 94 -6.49 -10.93 -1.88
C ARG A 94 -5.31 -11.78 -2.32
N TRP A 95 -4.11 -11.43 -1.87
CA TRP A 95 -2.91 -12.20 -2.17
C TRP A 95 -2.97 -13.60 -1.54
N LEU A 96 -3.45 -13.72 -0.29
CA LEU A 96 -3.65 -15.01 0.38
C LEU A 96 -4.68 -15.88 -0.35
N LEU A 97 -5.79 -15.29 -0.82
CA LEU A 97 -6.78 -15.98 -1.66
C LEU A 97 -6.15 -16.48 -2.96
N MET A 98 -5.34 -15.66 -3.63
CA MET A 98 -4.62 -16.07 -4.85
C MET A 98 -3.60 -17.18 -4.61
N LYS A 99 -2.99 -17.27 -3.42
CA LYS A 99 -2.13 -18.40 -3.02
C LYS A 99 -2.87 -19.63 -2.50
N GLY A 100 -4.20 -19.59 -2.42
CA GLY A 100 -5.01 -20.70 -1.91
C GLY A 100 -5.05 -20.81 -0.38
N GLN A 101 -4.55 -19.81 0.36
CA GLN A 101 -4.59 -19.76 1.83
C GLN A 101 -5.89 -19.08 2.30
N THR A 102 -7.04 -19.68 1.99
CA THR A 102 -8.37 -19.11 2.24
C THR A 102 -8.68 -18.91 3.72
N GLU A 103 -8.27 -19.84 4.58
CA GLU A 103 -8.44 -19.79 6.04
C GLU A 103 -7.79 -18.52 6.63
N LYS A 104 -6.51 -18.27 6.29
CA LYS A 104 -5.79 -17.07 6.78
C LYS A 104 -6.40 -15.78 6.26
N ALA A 105 -6.82 -15.76 5.00
CA ALA A 105 -7.49 -14.60 4.41
C ALA A 105 -8.80 -14.28 5.16
N ARG A 106 -9.56 -15.32 5.53
CA ARG A 106 -10.80 -15.19 6.30
C ARG A 106 -10.54 -14.58 7.68
N ASP A 107 -9.54 -15.10 8.40
CA ASP A 107 -9.22 -14.59 9.75
C ASP A 107 -8.81 -13.11 9.75
N ILE A 108 -8.03 -12.69 8.75
CA ILE A 108 -7.63 -11.28 8.61
C ILE A 108 -8.83 -10.38 8.33
N VAL A 109 -9.71 -10.77 7.39
CA VAL A 109 -10.91 -9.99 7.04
C VAL A 109 -11.87 -9.92 8.22
N LEU A 110 -12.14 -11.04 8.90
CA LEU A 110 -13.02 -11.05 10.08
C LEU A 110 -12.49 -10.19 11.23
N LYS A 111 -11.16 -10.10 11.38
CA LYS A 111 -10.53 -9.24 12.39
C LYS A 111 -10.60 -7.77 12.02
N LEU A 112 -10.41 -7.43 10.75
CA LEU A 112 -10.25 -6.06 10.29
C LEU A 112 -11.57 -5.36 9.95
N HIS A 113 -12.53 -6.11 9.42
CA HIS A 113 -13.86 -5.65 8.99
C HIS A 113 -14.92 -5.84 10.07
N ARG A 114 -14.50 -5.96 11.33
CA ARG A 114 -15.41 -6.16 12.46
C ARG A 114 -16.23 -4.89 12.72
N THR A 115 -17.53 -4.98 12.49
CA THR A 115 -18.48 -3.89 12.76
C THR A 115 -18.95 -3.91 14.22
N ARG A 116 -19.06 -2.72 14.85
CA ARG A 116 -19.71 -2.59 16.17
C ARG A 116 -21.22 -2.82 16.01
N GLY A 117 -21.74 -3.89 16.61
CA GLY A 117 -23.17 -4.22 16.58
C GLY A 117 -23.52 -5.49 15.82
N ASP A 118 -22.53 -6.21 15.27
CA ASP A 118 -22.73 -7.48 14.56
C ASP A 118 -21.94 -8.61 15.28
N PRO A 119 -22.56 -9.35 16.23
CA PRO A 119 -21.92 -10.44 16.95
C PRO A 119 -21.53 -11.62 16.06
N ASP A 120 -22.32 -11.86 14.99
CA ASP A 120 -22.15 -13.00 14.08
C ASP A 120 -21.20 -12.69 12.91
N GLN A 121 -20.82 -11.42 12.77
CA GLN A 121 -19.94 -10.90 11.72
C GLN A 121 -20.47 -11.23 10.32
N GLU A 122 -21.79 -11.16 10.14
CA GLU A 122 -22.46 -11.47 8.89
C GLU A 122 -21.96 -10.57 7.75
N PHE A 123 -21.73 -9.28 8.05
CA PHE A 123 -21.19 -8.34 7.08
C PHE A 123 -19.79 -8.74 6.59
N ALA A 124 -18.87 -9.03 7.52
CA ALA A 124 -17.50 -9.41 7.19
C ALA A 124 -17.44 -10.76 6.46
N ARG A 125 -18.32 -11.71 6.77
CA ARG A 125 -18.47 -12.98 6.05
C ARG A 125 -18.99 -12.77 4.63
N GLY A 126 -19.97 -11.89 4.45
CA GLY A 126 -20.50 -11.50 3.14
C GLY A 126 -19.44 -10.86 2.26
N GLU A 127 -18.66 -9.94 2.82
CA GLU A 127 -17.54 -9.32 2.10
C GLU A 127 -16.46 -10.35 1.74
N PHE A 128 -16.07 -11.21 2.68
CA PHE A 128 -15.11 -12.28 2.40
C PHE A 128 -15.59 -13.20 1.27
N TYR A 129 -16.88 -13.53 1.25
CA TYR A 129 -17.48 -14.33 0.17
C TYR A 129 -17.38 -13.60 -1.19
N GLN A 130 -17.67 -12.30 -1.23
CA GLN A 130 -17.52 -11.49 -2.45
C GLN A 130 -16.06 -11.44 -2.91
N MET A 131 -15.11 -11.21 -2.00
CA MET A 131 -13.66 -11.22 -2.30
C MET A 131 -13.21 -12.58 -2.86
N SER A 132 -13.67 -13.68 -2.27
CA SER A 132 -13.34 -15.04 -2.71
C SER A 132 -13.87 -15.33 -4.12
N LYS A 133 -15.13 -14.94 -4.40
CA LYS A 133 -15.72 -15.07 -5.74
C LYS A 133 -14.98 -14.23 -6.78
N GLN A 134 -14.61 -12.99 -6.44
CA GLN A 134 -13.81 -12.15 -7.32
C GLN A 134 -12.44 -12.78 -7.61
N ALA A 135 -11.76 -13.31 -6.59
CA ALA A 135 -10.46 -13.98 -6.77
C ALA A 135 -10.56 -15.25 -7.63
N GLN A 136 -11.66 -16.00 -7.55
CA GLN A 136 -11.92 -17.15 -8.42
C GLN A 136 -12.12 -16.73 -9.87
N LEU A 137 -12.91 -15.68 -10.11
CA LEU A 137 -13.11 -15.12 -11.45
C LEU A 137 -11.80 -14.63 -12.06
N ASP A 138 -11.01 -13.88 -11.29
CA ASP A 138 -9.72 -13.34 -11.71
C ASP A 138 -8.73 -14.45 -12.12
N ARG A 139 -8.81 -15.65 -11.51
CA ARG A 139 -8.01 -16.83 -11.91
C ARG A 139 -8.44 -17.43 -13.25
N THR A 140 -9.72 -17.34 -13.59
CA THR A 140 -10.27 -17.92 -14.82
C THR A 140 -10.20 -16.98 -16.02
N MET A 141 -10.00 -15.69 -15.80
CA MET A 141 -9.90 -14.70 -16.87
C MET A 141 -8.53 -14.74 -17.54
N GLU A 142 -8.49 -14.70 -18.88
CA GLU A 142 -7.24 -14.54 -19.61
C GLU A 142 -6.56 -13.20 -19.26
N PRO A 143 -5.25 -13.21 -18.94
CA PRO A 143 -4.51 -11.99 -18.72
C PRO A 143 -4.32 -11.24 -20.04
N GLY A 144 -4.83 -10.03 -20.15
CA GLY A 144 -4.59 -9.18 -21.31
C GLY A 144 -5.59 -8.06 -21.47
N TRP A 145 -5.10 -6.87 -21.87
CA TRP A 145 -5.96 -5.72 -22.17
C TRP A 145 -6.90 -6.00 -23.36
N VAL A 146 -6.41 -6.77 -24.34
CA VAL A 146 -7.18 -7.18 -25.52
C VAL A 146 -8.33 -8.12 -25.14
N ALA A 147 -8.06 -9.13 -24.29
CA ALA A 147 -9.08 -10.07 -23.81
C ALA A 147 -10.18 -9.37 -22.97
N ARG A 148 -9.83 -8.28 -22.29
CA ARG A 148 -10.77 -7.48 -21.47
C ARG A 148 -11.51 -6.40 -22.25
N ASN A 149 -11.09 -6.07 -23.47
CA ASN A 149 -11.74 -5.02 -24.27
C ASN A 149 -12.78 -5.65 -25.23
N PRO A 150 -14.09 -5.45 -24.98
CA PRO A 150 -15.14 -6.07 -25.80
C PRO A 150 -15.05 -5.69 -27.28
N LYS A 151 -14.55 -4.48 -27.58
CA LYS A 151 -14.44 -3.97 -28.94
C LYS A 151 -13.32 -4.63 -29.76
N LEU A 152 -12.28 -5.12 -29.10
CA LEU A 152 -11.15 -5.79 -29.76
C LEU A 152 -11.38 -7.29 -29.90
N ARG A 153 -12.21 -7.87 -29.02
CA ARG A 153 -12.56 -9.29 -29.06
C ARG A 153 -13.47 -9.68 -30.22
N SER A 154 -14.16 -8.72 -30.84
CA SER A 154 -15.07 -8.95 -31.98
C SER A 154 -14.41 -8.71 -33.35
N ALA A 155 -13.11 -8.39 -33.39
CA ALA A 155 -12.41 -7.97 -34.61
C ALA A 155 -11.39 -9.01 -35.13
N GLY A 156 -11.27 -10.16 -34.47
CA GLY A 156 -10.47 -11.32 -34.91
C GLY A 156 -11.33 -12.57 -34.90
#